data_AF-A0A259AZ30-F1
#
_entry.id   AF-A0A259AZ30-F1
#
_cell.length_a   1.000
_cell.length_b   1.000
_cell.length_c   1.000
_cell.angle_alpha   90.00
_cell.angle_beta   90.00
_cell.angle_gamma   90.00
#
_symmetry.space_group_name_H-M   'P 1'
#
loop_
_entity.id
_entity.type
_entity.pdbx_description
1 polymer ?
#
loop_
_entity_poly.entity_id
_entity_poly.type
_entity_poly.pdbx_seq_one_letter_code
_entity_poly.pdbx_strand_id
1 'polypeptide(L)'
;MRFRRWHRPEPYGDTSRKRAAFLRKQRLEREALPLLANEIAAGQHGVDEEMARRAVWWDEAERERRRMRAASWRKARARLFALPDALRSTVREIWRDCPYPADPGYFADLLHQIDVGRVDPHRPPWKFHAELKARMTPDPSSFDAAFRQIGQRKVGGGPKTTEADELLFCGNLGSGILFLRSRVRLIERHESFYTSSGHRLRDSKVGSGGHFVEIEITGDCSDAELATIERIAQAADTRPVAVRRAARPGRMTSGRTA
;
A
#
# COMPACT_ATOMS: atom_id res chain seq x y z
N MET A 1 16.41 -9.36 -19.14
CA MET A 1 16.01 -10.08 -17.90
C MET A 1 16.33 -9.23 -16.70
N ARG A 2 15.60 -9.40 -15.59
CA ARG A 2 15.81 -8.64 -14.36
C ARG A 2 17.00 -9.21 -13.57
N PHE A 3 18.12 -8.49 -13.52
CA PHE A 3 19.25 -8.82 -12.66
C PHE A 3 19.80 -7.54 -12.03
N ARG A 4 20.15 -7.59 -10.75
CA ARG A 4 20.91 -6.52 -10.12
C ARG A 4 22.31 -6.46 -10.71
N ARG A 5 22.74 -5.24 -11.03
CA ARG A 5 24.12 -4.95 -11.42
C ARG A 5 25.04 -5.35 -10.27
N TRP A 6 26.11 -6.08 -10.59
CA TRP A 6 27.12 -6.39 -9.59
C TRP A 6 27.93 -5.13 -9.27
N HIS A 7 28.22 -4.91 -7.99
CA HIS A 7 28.97 -3.74 -7.56
C HIS A 7 30.40 -3.75 -8.11
N ARG A 8 31.03 -2.57 -8.19
CA ARG A 8 32.45 -2.47 -8.55
C ARG A 8 33.26 -3.05 -7.38
N PRO A 9 34.28 -3.90 -7.62
CA PRO A 9 35.13 -4.38 -6.54
C PRO A 9 35.81 -3.20 -5.91
N GLU A 10 35.80 -3.18 -4.60
CA GLU A 10 36.62 -2.30 -3.81
C GLU A 10 37.62 -3.17 -3.03
N PRO A 11 38.88 -2.72 -2.89
CA PRO A 11 39.85 -3.39 -2.03
C PRO A 11 39.33 -3.52 -0.60
N TYR A 12 39.93 -4.41 0.17
CA TYR A 12 39.58 -4.55 1.57
C TYR A 12 39.88 -3.25 2.34
N GLY A 13 38.82 -2.56 2.78
CA GLY A 13 38.96 -1.35 3.59
C GLY A 13 39.39 -1.70 5.01
N ASP A 14 40.67 -1.59 5.30
CA ASP A 14 41.22 -1.71 6.65
C ASP A 14 40.79 -0.50 7.50
N THR A 15 40.19 -0.74 8.66
CA THR A 15 39.66 0.33 9.52
C THR A 15 40.03 0.10 10.98
N SER A 16 40.13 1.18 11.74
CA SER A 16 40.35 1.14 13.19
C SER A 16 39.36 0.23 13.91
N ARG A 17 38.09 0.24 13.48
CA ARG A 17 37.04 -0.64 14.03
C ARG A 17 37.30 -2.12 13.75
N LYS A 18 37.78 -2.49 12.56
CA LYS A 18 38.12 -3.88 12.21
C LYS A 18 39.33 -4.37 13.00
N ARG A 19 40.35 -3.52 13.14
CA ARG A 19 41.52 -3.78 13.99
C ARG A 19 41.13 -3.99 15.45
N ALA A 20 40.35 -3.07 16.02
CA ALA A 20 39.89 -3.16 17.41
C ALA A 20 39.02 -4.42 17.65
N ALA A 21 38.18 -4.79 16.68
CA ALA A 21 37.37 -6.00 16.76
C ALA A 21 38.23 -7.27 16.79
N PHE A 22 39.33 -7.30 16.02
CA PHE A 22 40.27 -8.42 16.05
C PHE A 22 41.04 -8.52 17.37
N LEU A 23 41.55 -7.40 17.90
CA LEU A 23 42.20 -7.38 19.21
C LEU A 23 41.25 -7.80 20.34
N ARG A 24 39.98 -7.37 20.27
CA ARG A 24 38.94 -7.82 21.21
C ARG A 24 38.71 -9.33 21.10
N LYS A 25 38.65 -9.89 19.88
CA LYS A 25 38.55 -11.34 19.66
C LYS A 25 39.74 -12.05 20.32
N GLN A 26 40.98 -11.61 20.06
CA GLN A 26 42.18 -12.20 20.65
C GLN A 26 42.19 -12.15 22.18
N ARG A 27 41.70 -11.05 22.77
CA ARG A 27 41.55 -10.93 24.22
C ARG A 27 40.53 -11.93 24.76
N LEU A 28 39.35 -12.01 24.15
CA LEU A 28 38.30 -12.94 24.57
C LEU A 28 38.74 -14.41 24.45
N GLU A 29 39.53 -14.76 23.44
CA GLU A 29 40.10 -16.11 23.31
C GLU A 29 41.04 -16.47 24.47
N ARG A 30 41.88 -15.52 24.92
CA ARG A 30 42.77 -15.71 26.09
C ARG A 30 41.99 -15.77 27.39
N GLU A 31 40.98 -14.92 27.55
CA GLU A 31 40.10 -14.88 28.73
C GLU A 31 39.23 -16.14 28.85
N ALA A 32 38.86 -16.76 27.72
CA ALA A 32 38.06 -17.98 27.71
C ALA A 32 38.81 -19.21 28.26
N LEU A 33 40.14 -19.24 28.13
CA LEU A 33 40.99 -20.34 28.60
C LEU A 33 42.20 -19.79 29.40
N PRO A 34 41.99 -19.32 30.64
CA PRO A 34 43.02 -18.59 31.40
C PRO A 34 44.30 -19.41 31.65
N LEU A 35 44.18 -20.73 31.88
CA LEU A 35 45.33 -21.60 32.11
C LEU A 35 46.23 -21.73 30.86
N LEU A 36 45.67 -21.53 29.67
CA LEU A 36 46.37 -21.60 28.39
C LEU A 36 46.62 -20.20 27.80
N ALA A 37 46.34 -19.12 28.54
CA ALA A 37 46.36 -17.76 28.00
C ALA A 37 47.71 -17.37 27.39
N ASN A 38 48.82 -17.82 28.00
CA ASN A 38 50.18 -17.57 27.49
C ASN A 38 50.46 -18.36 26.21
N GLU A 39 50.03 -19.62 26.14
CA GLU A 39 50.18 -20.46 24.95
C GLU A 39 49.32 -19.93 23.77
N ILE A 40 48.09 -19.51 24.07
CA ILE A 40 47.20 -18.88 23.10
C ILE A 40 47.80 -17.56 22.60
N ALA A 41 48.34 -16.72 23.50
CA ALA A 41 49.01 -15.48 23.11
C ALA A 41 50.22 -15.72 22.20
N ALA A 42 51.02 -16.75 22.48
CA ALA A 42 52.18 -17.11 21.66
C ALA A 42 51.80 -17.56 20.23
N GLY A 43 50.63 -18.18 20.06
CA GLY A 43 50.10 -18.57 18.76
C GLY A 43 49.31 -17.48 18.01
N GLN A 44 49.04 -16.34 18.64
CA GLN A 44 48.25 -15.25 18.05
C GLN A 44 49.14 -14.35 17.18
N HIS A 45 48.77 -14.20 15.91
CA HIS A 45 49.45 -13.30 14.98
C HIS A 45 49.05 -11.83 15.15
N GLY A 46 49.88 -10.94 14.59
CA GLY A 46 49.67 -9.50 14.70
C GLY A 46 48.41 -9.00 13.98
N VAL A 47 47.86 -7.87 14.44
CA VAL A 47 46.70 -7.24 13.80
C VAL A 47 46.98 -6.82 12.35
N ASP A 48 48.19 -6.36 12.06
CA ASP A 48 48.62 -5.94 10.72
C ASP A 48 48.68 -7.14 9.78
N GLU A 49 49.20 -8.27 10.27
CA GLU A 49 49.25 -9.54 9.55
C GLU A 49 47.84 -10.07 9.25
N GLU A 50 46.91 -9.99 10.21
CA GLU A 50 45.51 -10.37 9.96
C GLU A 50 44.86 -9.48 8.90
N MET A 51 45.08 -8.16 8.94
CA MET A 51 44.47 -7.26 7.95
C MET A 51 45.04 -7.53 6.55
N ALA A 52 46.34 -7.81 6.44
CA ALA A 52 46.97 -8.21 5.18
C ALA A 52 46.39 -9.53 4.66
N ARG A 53 46.25 -10.55 5.53
CA ARG A 53 45.62 -11.83 5.18
C ARG A 53 44.18 -11.65 4.71
N ARG A 54 43.40 -10.81 5.39
CA ARG A 54 42.02 -10.51 4.99
C ARG A 54 41.94 -9.77 3.68
N ALA A 55 42.89 -8.90 3.36
CA ALA A 55 42.95 -8.23 2.08
C ALA A 55 43.13 -9.23 0.93
N VAL A 56 44.09 -10.16 1.05
CA VAL A 56 44.29 -11.23 0.06
C VAL A 56 43.04 -12.11 -0.08
N TRP A 57 42.48 -12.57 1.06
CA TRP A 57 41.28 -13.39 1.06
C TRP A 57 40.07 -12.67 0.48
N TRP A 58 39.93 -11.36 0.71
CA TRP A 58 38.81 -10.56 0.19
C TRP A 58 38.77 -10.58 -1.33
N ASP A 59 39.93 -10.39 -1.97
CA ASP A 59 40.04 -10.39 -3.43
C ASP A 59 39.77 -11.77 -4.02
N GLU A 60 40.26 -12.84 -3.38
CA GLU A 60 39.93 -14.22 -3.76
C GLU A 60 38.44 -14.53 -3.61
N ALA A 61 37.86 -14.19 -2.46
CA ALA A 61 36.44 -14.40 -2.19
C ALA A 61 35.56 -13.61 -3.18
N GLU A 62 35.96 -12.39 -3.55
CA GLU A 62 35.24 -11.59 -4.54
C GLU A 62 35.32 -12.19 -5.95
N ARG A 63 36.50 -12.67 -6.35
CA ARG A 63 36.67 -13.41 -7.61
C ARG A 63 35.82 -14.67 -7.63
N GLU A 64 35.81 -15.44 -6.55
CA GLU A 64 35.04 -16.67 -6.47
C GLU A 64 33.53 -16.41 -6.48
N ARG A 65 33.05 -15.40 -5.75
CA ARG A 65 31.63 -14.98 -5.80
C ARG A 65 31.19 -14.63 -7.21
N ARG A 66 32.03 -13.92 -7.96
CA ARG A 66 31.75 -13.58 -9.38
C ARG A 66 31.78 -14.79 -10.28
N ARG A 67 32.73 -15.70 -10.08
CA ARG A 67 32.81 -16.97 -10.81
C ARG A 67 31.55 -17.80 -10.58
N MET A 68 31.14 -17.96 -9.33
CA MET A 68 29.92 -18.67 -8.94
C MET A 68 28.68 -18.01 -9.54
N ARG A 69 28.54 -16.68 -9.45
CA ARG A 69 27.44 -15.95 -10.09
C ARG A 69 27.38 -16.20 -11.59
N ALA A 70 28.52 -16.13 -12.28
CA ALA A 70 28.59 -16.37 -13.71
C ALA A 70 28.29 -17.83 -14.08
N ALA A 71 28.72 -18.79 -13.27
CA ALA A 71 28.40 -20.21 -13.44
C ALA A 71 26.90 -20.46 -13.27
N SER A 72 26.30 -19.92 -12.20
CA SER A 72 24.85 -19.98 -11.97
C SER A 72 24.06 -19.36 -13.13
N TRP A 73 24.52 -18.23 -13.67
CA TRP A 73 23.91 -17.62 -14.84
C TRP A 73 23.99 -18.51 -16.08
N ARG A 74 25.17 -19.09 -16.38
CA ARG A 74 25.32 -20.01 -17.51
C ARG A 74 24.39 -21.21 -17.39
N LYS A 75 24.29 -21.80 -16.18
CA LYS A 75 23.38 -22.92 -15.89
C LYS A 75 21.91 -22.53 -16.07
N ALA A 76 21.50 -21.40 -15.50
CA ALA A 76 20.13 -20.90 -15.62
C ALA A 76 19.77 -20.58 -17.09
N ARG A 77 20.71 -19.97 -17.82
CA ARG A 77 20.54 -19.68 -19.25
C ARG A 77 20.36 -20.96 -20.06
N ALA A 78 21.23 -21.96 -19.86
CA ALA A 78 21.10 -23.24 -20.55
C ALA A 78 19.72 -23.89 -20.30
N ARG A 79 19.30 -23.96 -19.03
CA ARG A 79 17.97 -24.48 -18.66
C ARG A 79 16.82 -23.72 -19.32
N LEU A 80 16.87 -22.39 -19.27
CA LEU A 80 15.84 -21.56 -19.89
C LEU A 80 15.73 -21.80 -21.40
N PHE A 81 16.86 -21.89 -22.10
CA PHE A 81 16.86 -22.11 -23.54
C PHE A 81 16.50 -23.54 -23.95
N ALA A 82 16.56 -24.50 -23.03
CA ALA A 82 16.01 -25.84 -23.23
C ALA A 82 14.47 -25.88 -23.15
N LEU A 83 13.82 -24.87 -22.56
CA LEU A 83 12.35 -24.81 -22.50
C LEU A 83 11.75 -24.47 -23.87
N PRO A 84 10.53 -24.97 -24.18
CA PRO A 84 9.75 -24.54 -25.35
C PRO A 84 9.58 -23.01 -25.40
N ASP A 85 9.54 -22.42 -26.60
CA ASP A 85 9.55 -20.95 -26.78
C ASP A 85 8.41 -20.23 -26.05
N ALA A 86 7.21 -20.82 -26.03
CA ALA A 86 6.06 -20.29 -25.31
C ALA A 86 6.31 -20.23 -23.80
N LEU A 87 6.70 -21.36 -23.20
CA LEU A 87 7.03 -21.45 -21.78
C LEU A 87 8.21 -20.53 -21.41
N ARG A 88 9.23 -20.47 -22.27
CA ARG A 88 10.38 -19.58 -22.10
C ARG A 88 9.97 -18.11 -21.99
N SER A 89 8.98 -17.70 -22.80
CA SER A 89 8.45 -16.33 -22.80
C SER A 89 7.69 -16.05 -21.50
N THR A 90 6.82 -16.96 -21.07
CA THR A 90 6.13 -16.88 -19.77
C THR A 90 7.11 -16.79 -18.61
N VAL A 91 8.14 -17.63 -18.59
CA VAL A 91 9.18 -17.61 -17.54
C VAL A 91 9.92 -16.26 -17.50
N ARG A 92 10.22 -15.69 -18.67
CA ARG A 92 10.86 -14.36 -18.75
C ARG A 92 9.96 -13.26 -18.19
N GLU A 93 8.65 -13.36 -18.40
CA GLU A 93 7.67 -12.41 -17.88
C GLU A 93 7.52 -12.51 -16.37
N ILE A 94 7.26 -13.71 -15.84
CA ILE A 94 7.11 -13.88 -14.38
C ILE A 94 8.39 -13.50 -13.63
N TRP A 95 9.57 -13.69 -14.23
CA TRP A 95 10.84 -13.28 -13.60
C TRP A 95 10.98 -11.76 -13.43
N ARG A 96 10.31 -10.96 -14.27
CA ARG A 96 10.30 -9.49 -14.09
C ARG A 96 9.53 -9.09 -12.83
N ASP A 97 8.40 -9.75 -12.57
CA ASP A 97 7.49 -9.45 -11.46
C ASP A 97 7.76 -10.26 -10.19
N CYS A 98 8.66 -11.24 -10.27
CA CYS A 98 8.92 -12.19 -9.19
C CYS A 98 9.43 -11.48 -7.92
N PRO A 99 8.98 -11.86 -6.71
CA PRO A 99 9.47 -11.24 -5.47
C PRO A 99 10.91 -11.65 -5.11
N TYR A 100 11.47 -12.67 -5.75
CA TYR A 100 12.81 -13.18 -5.43
C TYR A 100 13.91 -12.16 -5.72
N PRO A 101 15.06 -12.22 -5.02
CA PRO A 101 16.21 -11.39 -5.34
C PRO A 101 16.59 -11.53 -6.82
N ALA A 102 16.88 -10.40 -7.48
CA ALA A 102 17.25 -10.35 -8.91
C ALA A 102 18.69 -10.85 -9.13
N ASP A 103 18.90 -12.13 -8.86
CA ASP A 103 20.17 -12.83 -8.81
C ASP A 103 20.09 -14.13 -9.66
N PRO A 104 21.17 -14.51 -10.38
CA PRO A 104 21.18 -15.70 -11.22
C PRO A 104 20.95 -17.03 -10.48
N GLY A 105 21.37 -17.14 -9.22
CA GLY A 105 21.13 -18.32 -8.39
C GLY A 105 19.64 -18.51 -8.11
N TYR A 106 18.95 -17.45 -7.68
CA TYR A 106 17.49 -17.47 -7.48
C TYR A 106 16.72 -17.73 -8.78
N PHE A 107 17.22 -17.20 -9.91
CA PHE A 107 16.63 -17.53 -11.20
C PHE A 107 16.81 -19.00 -11.57
N ALA A 108 18.00 -19.58 -11.32
CA ALA A 108 18.26 -21.00 -11.53
C ALA A 108 17.39 -21.89 -10.65
N ASP A 109 17.12 -21.46 -9.43
CA ASP A 109 16.24 -22.13 -8.48
C ASP A 109 14.77 -22.04 -8.91
N LEU A 110 14.28 -20.87 -9.34
CA LEU A 110 12.93 -20.74 -9.91
C LEU A 110 12.73 -21.70 -11.09
N LEU A 111 13.69 -21.79 -12.00
CA LEU A 111 13.64 -22.74 -13.12
C LEU A 111 13.55 -24.19 -12.64
N HIS A 112 14.28 -24.53 -11.57
CA HIS A 112 14.20 -25.85 -10.96
C HIS A 112 12.85 -26.10 -10.29
N GLN A 113 12.29 -25.11 -9.58
CA GLN A 113 10.98 -25.21 -8.95
C GLN A 113 9.85 -25.41 -9.96
N ILE A 114 9.97 -24.80 -11.15
CA ILE A 114 9.05 -25.01 -12.28
C ILE A 114 9.19 -26.45 -12.82
N ASP A 115 10.43 -26.90 -13.02
CA ASP A 115 10.74 -28.25 -13.52
C ASP A 115 10.19 -29.36 -12.60
N VAL A 116 10.29 -29.19 -11.27
CA VAL A 116 9.72 -30.13 -10.29
C VAL A 116 8.24 -29.90 -10.00
N GLY A 117 7.57 -28.99 -10.71
CA GLY A 117 6.14 -28.71 -10.57
C GLY A 117 5.73 -27.98 -9.28
N ARG A 118 6.69 -27.44 -8.52
CA ARG A 118 6.41 -26.66 -7.30
C ARG A 118 5.87 -25.27 -7.61
N VAL A 119 6.26 -24.70 -8.76
CA VAL A 119 5.78 -23.40 -9.22
C VAL A 119 5.14 -23.56 -10.60
N ASP A 120 3.86 -23.21 -10.70
CA ASP A 120 3.18 -23.05 -11.99
C ASP A 120 3.57 -21.70 -12.61
N PRO A 121 4.23 -21.67 -13.79
CA PRO A 121 4.59 -20.44 -14.50
C PRO A 121 3.39 -19.60 -14.92
N HIS A 122 2.23 -20.22 -15.20
CA HIS A 122 1.02 -19.53 -15.61
C HIS A 122 0.23 -19.02 -14.41
N ARG A 123 0.37 -19.69 -13.27
CA ARG A 123 -0.30 -19.33 -12.01
C ARG A 123 0.69 -19.22 -10.85
N PRO A 124 1.64 -18.27 -10.91
CA PRO A 124 2.68 -18.16 -9.89
C PRO A 124 2.05 -17.83 -8.52
N PRO A 125 2.57 -18.41 -7.43
CA PRO A 125 1.93 -18.34 -6.11
C PRO A 125 1.95 -16.93 -5.49
N TRP A 126 2.81 -16.03 -5.98
CA TRP A 126 2.89 -14.65 -5.52
C TRP A 126 1.98 -13.69 -6.30
N LYS A 127 1.29 -14.14 -7.35
CA LYS A 127 0.23 -13.36 -8.00
C LYS A 127 -1.11 -13.72 -7.35
N PHE A 128 -1.91 -12.71 -7.06
CA PHE A 128 -3.28 -12.91 -6.59
C PHE A 128 -4.17 -13.27 -7.77
N HIS A 129 -4.87 -14.40 -7.70
CA HIS A 129 -5.68 -14.95 -8.81
C HIS A 129 -7.17 -15.01 -8.51
N ALA A 130 -7.60 -14.70 -7.29
CA ALA A 130 -9.02 -14.76 -6.98
C ALA A 130 -9.75 -13.57 -7.60
N GLU A 131 -10.96 -13.80 -8.09
CA GLU A 131 -11.84 -12.72 -8.52
C GLU A 131 -12.11 -11.80 -7.33
N LEU A 132 -11.84 -10.51 -7.52
CA LEU A 132 -12.20 -9.49 -6.54
C LEU A 132 -13.73 -9.34 -6.54
N LYS A 133 -14.41 -10.16 -5.75
CA LYS A 133 -15.82 -9.96 -5.44
C LYS A 133 -15.92 -8.80 -4.46
N ALA A 134 -16.26 -7.62 -4.96
CA ALA A 134 -16.55 -6.50 -4.09
C ALA A 134 -17.66 -6.91 -3.11
N ARG A 135 -17.46 -6.69 -1.81
CA ARG A 135 -18.50 -6.93 -0.82
C ARG A 135 -19.61 -5.92 -1.09
N MET A 136 -20.68 -6.37 -1.73
CA MET A 136 -21.86 -5.57 -2.05
C MET A 136 -22.94 -5.90 -1.03
N THR A 137 -23.74 -4.90 -0.65
CA THR A 137 -24.96 -5.11 0.14
C THR A 137 -26.14 -5.03 -0.84
N PRO A 138 -26.56 -6.16 -1.45
CA PRO A 138 -27.73 -6.16 -2.31
C PRO A 138 -28.98 -5.90 -1.45
N ASP A 139 -29.78 -4.91 -1.84
CA ASP A 139 -31.01 -4.49 -1.18
C ASP A 139 -30.88 -4.27 0.35
N PRO A 140 -30.23 -3.17 0.78
CA PRO A 140 -30.09 -2.88 2.19
C PRO A 140 -31.46 -2.61 2.87
N SER A 141 -31.68 -3.25 4.01
CA SER A 141 -32.87 -3.04 4.84
C SER A 141 -32.84 -1.72 5.62
N SER A 142 -31.65 -1.14 5.85
CA SER A 142 -31.47 0.13 6.57
C SER A 142 -30.27 0.93 6.04
N PHE A 143 -30.20 2.21 6.41
CA PHE A 143 -29.10 3.08 6.03
C PHE A 143 -27.75 2.58 6.57
N ASP A 144 -27.69 2.17 7.84
CA ASP A 144 -26.47 1.65 8.47
C ASP A 144 -26.05 0.27 7.93
N ALA A 145 -26.99 -0.51 7.37
CA ALA A 145 -26.67 -1.75 6.67
C ALA A 145 -26.01 -1.48 5.30
N ALA A 146 -26.35 -0.37 4.66
CA ALA A 146 -25.83 0.03 3.35
C ALA A 146 -24.52 0.83 3.46
N PHE A 147 -24.44 1.73 4.43
CA PHE A 147 -23.46 2.81 4.47
C PHE A 147 -22.81 2.92 5.84
N ARG A 148 -21.48 2.95 5.84
CA ARG A 148 -20.67 3.20 7.02
C ARG A 148 -20.27 4.66 7.08
N GLN A 149 -20.46 5.32 8.22
CA GLN A 149 -19.91 6.65 8.45
C GLN A 149 -18.38 6.59 8.46
N ILE A 150 -17.75 7.40 7.61
CA ILE A 150 -16.29 7.50 7.46
C ILE A 150 -15.74 8.86 7.90
N GLY A 151 -16.62 9.84 8.14
CA GLY A 151 -16.20 11.16 8.59
C GLY A 151 -17.36 12.01 9.10
N GLN A 152 -17.01 12.99 9.93
CA GLN A 152 -17.91 14.03 10.41
C GLN A 152 -17.12 15.33 10.53
N ARG A 153 -17.74 16.44 10.14
CA ARG A 153 -17.24 17.78 10.44
C ARG A 153 -18.40 18.73 10.72
N LYS A 154 -18.13 19.75 11.52
CA LYS A 154 -19.02 20.91 11.67
C LYS A 154 -18.74 21.91 10.56
N VAL A 155 -19.78 22.44 9.94
CA VAL A 155 -19.70 23.47 8.90
C VAL A 155 -20.49 24.68 9.37
N GLY A 156 -19.87 25.87 9.31
CA GLY A 156 -20.34 27.05 10.04
C GLY A 156 -19.84 27.05 11.49
N GLY A 157 -20.31 27.98 12.31
CA GLY A 157 -19.88 28.14 13.70
C GLY A 157 -19.06 29.41 13.91
N GLY A 158 -19.70 30.41 14.48
CA GLY A 158 -19.14 31.73 14.73
C GLY A 158 -20.11 32.48 15.65
N PRO A 159 -19.77 33.70 16.12
CA PRO A 159 -20.56 34.42 17.12
C PRO A 159 -22.03 34.64 16.73
N LYS A 160 -22.37 34.46 15.45
CA LYS A 160 -23.71 34.65 14.91
C LYS A 160 -24.24 33.45 14.08
N THR A 161 -23.47 32.40 13.81
CA THR A 161 -23.93 31.25 12.99
C THR A 161 -24.01 29.96 13.81
N THR A 162 -25.15 29.26 13.76
CA THR A 162 -25.26 27.89 14.27
C THR A 162 -24.42 26.92 13.43
N GLU A 163 -23.70 26.02 14.10
CA GLU A 163 -22.97 24.94 13.46
C GLU A 163 -23.93 23.88 12.90
N ALA A 164 -23.68 23.44 11.67
CA ALA A 164 -24.40 22.31 11.06
C ALA A 164 -23.47 21.11 10.89
N ASP A 165 -23.97 19.91 11.15
CA ASP A 165 -23.24 18.67 10.88
C ASP A 165 -23.18 18.40 9.38
N GLU A 166 -21.98 18.07 8.91
CA GLU A 166 -21.73 17.41 7.63
C GLU A 166 -21.13 16.02 7.90
N LEU A 167 -21.83 14.99 7.46
CA LEU A 167 -21.45 13.59 7.63
C LEU A 167 -21.03 12.99 6.29
N LEU A 168 -20.00 12.16 6.31
CA LEU A 168 -19.51 11.43 5.15
C LEU A 168 -19.72 9.93 5.37
N PHE A 169 -20.32 9.27 4.40
CA PHE A 169 -20.56 7.83 4.42
C PHE A 169 -19.98 7.15 3.17
N CYS A 170 -19.67 5.87 3.30
CA CYS A 170 -19.20 5.01 2.23
C CYS A 170 -19.95 3.68 2.25
N GLY A 171 -20.35 3.20 1.08
CA GLY A 171 -21.06 1.93 0.91
C GLY A 171 -20.87 1.40 -0.51
N ASN A 172 -21.26 0.14 -0.72
CA ASN A 172 -21.13 -0.51 -2.03
C ASN A 172 -22.48 -1.12 -2.43
N LEU A 173 -23.10 -0.55 -3.47
CA LEU A 173 -24.35 -1.02 -4.06
C LEU A 173 -24.07 -1.69 -5.42
N GLY A 174 -25.14 -2.12 -6.11
CA GLY A 174 -25.12 -2.81 -7.40
C GLY A 174 -24.10 -2.27 -8.43
N SER A 175 -23.98 -0.95 -8.49
CA SER A 175 -23.13 -0.20 -9.42
C SER A 175 -21.69 0.03 -8.96
N GLY A 176 -21.36 -0.28 -7.70
CA GLY A 176 -20.04 -0.10 -7.12
C GLY A 176 -20.03 0.78 -5.86
N ILE A 177 -18.84 1.29 -5.54
CA ILE A 177 -18.59 2.07 -4.33
C ILE A 177 -19.17 3.48 -4.49
N LEU A 178 -19.97 3.89 -3.49
CA LEU A 178 -20.60 5.19 -3.40
C LEU A 178 -20.10 5.95 -2.16
N PHE A 179 -19.91 7.25 -2.32
CA PHE A 179 -19.63 8.17 -1.23
C PHE A 179 -20.80 9.14 -1.08
N LEU A 180 -21.34 9.24 0.14
CA LEU A 180 -22.49 10.09 0.46
C LEU A 180 -22.05 11.22 1.37
N ARG A 181 -22.45 12.44 1.02
CA ARG A 181 -22.30 13.63 1.86
C ARG A 181 -23.67 14.09 2.35
N SER A 182 -23.92 13.92 3.64
CA SER A 182 -25.17 14.33 4.30
C SER A 182 -24.99 15.68 5.00
N ARG A 183 -25.94 16.60 4.80
CA ARG A 183 -25.95 17.95 5.38
C ARG A 183 -27.36 18.35 5.78
N VAL A 184 -27.50 19.06 6.89
CA VAL A 184 -28.77 19.68 7.26
C VAL A 184 -28.91 21.03 6.55
N ARG A 185 -30.07 21.26 5.93
CA ARG A 185 -30.43 22.49 5.22
C ARG A 185 -31.73 23.09 5.77
N LEU A 186 -31.86 24.41 5.65
CA LEU A 186 -33.09 25.13 5.96
C LEU A 186 -34.04 25.03 4.77
N ILE A 187 -35.33 24.80 5.05
CA ILE A 187 -36.37 24.70 4.01
C ILE A 187 -36.62 26.06 3.34
N GLU A 188 -36.59 27.15 4.10
CA GLU A 188 -36.70 28.50 3.55
C GLU A 188 -35.33 29.08 3.19
N ARG A 189 -35.15 29.45 1.91
CA ARG A 189 -33.88 29.97 1.37
C ARG A 189 -33.43 31.30 1.99
N HIS A 190 -34.35 32.04 2.59
CA HIS A 190 -34.11 33.33 3.25
C HIS A 190 -34.09 33.23 4.77
N GLU A 191 -34.39 32.05 5.33
CA GLU A 191 -34.15 31.80 6.75
C GLU A 191 -32.65 31.71 7.01
N SER A 192 -32.24 32.36 8.07
CA SER A 192 -30.87 32.33 8.54
C SER A 192 -30.83 31.44 9.77
N PHE A 193 -29.74 30.70 9.97
CA PHE A 193 -29.48 29.98 11.24
C PHE A 193 -29.40 30.93 12.48
N TYR A 194 -29.71 32.21 12.33
CA TYR A 194 -29.47 33.27 13.29
C TYR A 194 -30.70 33.59 14.16
N THR A 195 -31.89 33.08 13.83
CA THR A 195 -33.08 33.28 14.68
C THR A 195 -33.18 32.16 15.71
N SER A 196 -32.56 32.37 16.88
CA SER A 196 -32.94 31.63 18.07
C SER A 196 -34.41 31.90 18.40
N SER A 197 -35.13 30.87 18.84
CA SER A 197 -36.55 30.92 19.18
C SER A 197 -36.93 32.05 20.15
N GLY A 198 -35.96 32.59 20.92
CA GLY A 198 -36.17 33.64 21.92
C GLY A 198 -36.19 35.09 21.41
N HIS A 199 -35.79 35.38 20.16
CA HIS A 199 -35.77 36.74 19.60
C HIS A 199 -36.77 36.97 18.46
N ARG A 200 -37.88 36.22 18.45
CA ARG A 200 -38.93 36.43 17.44
C ARG A 200 -39.73 37.70 17.75
N LEU A 201 -39.80 38.61 16.77
CA LEU A 201 -40.86 39.61 16.71
C LEU A 201 -42.20 38.87 16.65
N ARG A 202 -43.23 39.41 17.33
CA ARG A 202 -44.49 38.73 17.66
C ARG A 202 -45.27 38.17 16.46
N ASP A 203 -44.93 38.61 15.24
CA ASP A 203 -45.54 38.20 13.97
C ASP A 203 -44.53 37.70 12.91
N SER A 204 -43.28 37.43 13.30
CA SER A 204 -42.24 36.95 12.37
C SER A 204 -42.38 35.44 12.14
N LYS A 205 -42.60 35.05 10.88
CA LYS A 205 -42.54 33.64 10.42
C LYS A 205 -41.10 33.13 10.20
N VAL A 206 -40.10 33.98 10.43
CA VAL A 206 -38.68 33.63 10.24
C VAL A 206 -38.25 32.59 11.28
N GLY A 207 -37.82 31.43 10.80
CA GLY A 207 -37.41 30.25 11.57
C GLY A 207 -38.54 29.24 11.80
N SER A 208 -39.63 29.30 11.03
CA SER A 208 -40.75 28.33 11.06
C SER A 208 -40.65 27.27 9.97
N GLY A 209 -39.80 27.47 8.97
CA GLY A 209 -39.69 26.64 7.77
C GLY A 209 -39.24 25.21 8.01
N GLY A 210 -38.60 24.91 9.14
CA GLY A 210 -38.08 23.57 9.45
C GLY A 210 -36.78 23.24 8.69
N HIS A 211 -36.29 22.02 8.88
CA HIS A 211 -35.01 21.56 8.33
C HIS A 211 -35.22 20.31 7.47
N PHE A 212 -34.41 20.15 6.42
CA PHE A 212 -34.34 18.93 5.63
C PHE A 212 -32.89 18.43 5.55
N VAL A 213 -32.70 17.13 5.30
CA VAL A 213 -31.39 16.52 5.12
C VAL A 213 -31.11 16.38 3.63
N GLU A 214 -30.05 17.01 3.18
CA GLU A 214 -29.53 16.90 1.83
C GLU A 214 -28.43 15.84 1.78
N ILE A 215 -28.62 14.80 0.98
CA ILE A 215 -27.61 13.77 0.71
C ILE A 215 -27.12 13.91 -0.73
N GLU A 216 -25.83 14.14 -0.89
CA GLU A 216 -25.18 14.22 -2.19
C GLU A 216 -24.31 12.97 -2.44
N ILE A 217 -24.57 12.26 -3.54
CA ILE A 217 -23.91 11.00 -3.88
C ILE A 217 -22.81 11.22 -4.92
N THR A 218 -21.62 10.71 -4.64
CA THR A 218 -20.49 10.64 -5.58
C THR A 218 -20.21 9.18 -5.91
N GLY A 219 -20.16 8.85 -7.21
CA GLY A 219 -19.99 7.50 -7.73
C GLY A 219 -21.00 7.21 -8.85
N ASP A 220 -20.82 6.10 -9.57
CA ASP A 220 -21.81 5.65 -10.54
C ASP A 220 -23.01 5.09 -9.77
N CYS A 221 -24.17 5.74 -9.88
CA CYS A 221 -25.38 5.41 -9.11
C CYS A 221 -26.58 5.47 -10.06
N SER A 222 -27.23 4.33 -10.28
CA SER A 222 -28.45 4.20 -11.11
C SER A 222 -29.66 4.88 -10.46
N ASP A 223 -30.74 5.11 -11.21
CA ASP A 223 -31.96 5.72 -10.66
C ASP A 223 -32.64 4.82 -9.62
N ALA A 224 -32.56 3.50 -9.81
CA ALA A 224 -33.06 2.53 -8.83
C ALA A 224 -32.27 2.58 -7.52
N GLU A 225 -30.96 2.76 -7.57
CA GLU A 225 -30.12 2.91 -6.38
C GLU A 225 -30.36 4.25 -5.69
N LEU A 226 -30.55 5.33 -6.46
CA LEU A 226 -30.89 6.64 -5.92
C LEU A 226 -32.20 6.58 -5.11
N ALA A 227 -33.25 5.99 -5.68
CA ALA A 227 -34.53 5.78 -5.00
C ALA A 227 -34.39 4.87 -3.77
N THR A 228 -33.55 3.84 -3.85
CA THR A 228 -33.25 2.96 -2.70
C THR A 228 -32.60 3.74 -1.56
N ILE A 229 -31.59 4.56 -1.87
CA ILE A 229 -30.87 5.40 -0.90
C ILE A 229 -31.82 6.40 -0.24
N GLU A 230 -32.66 7.06 -1.03
CA GLU A 230 -33.66 7.99 -0.52
C GLU A 230 -34.64 7.31 0.44
N ARG A 231 -35.17 6.14 0.06
CA ARG A 231 -36.06 5.35 0.90
C ARG A 231 -35.43 4.99 2.25
N ILE A 232 -34.22 4.43 2.24
CA ILE A 232 -33.57 3.99 3.49
C ILE A 232 -33.06 5.17 4.34
N ALA A 233 -32.67 6.28 3.71
CA ALA A 233 -32.27 7.49 4.42
C ALA A 233 -33.47 8.19 5.05
N GLN A 234 -34.60 8.28 4.34
CA GLN A 234 -35.85 8.83 4.88
C GLN A 234 -36.40 7.99 6.03
N ALA A 235 -36.23 6.67 5.99
CA ALA A 235 -36.60 5.79 7.11
C ALA A 235 -35.70 5.99 8.35
N ALA A 236 -34.47 6.46 8.17
CA ALA A 236 -33.49 6.67 9.24
C ALA A 236 -33.56 8.09 9.86
N ASP A 237 -34.20 9.05 9.20
CA ASP A 237 -34.28 10.45 9.67
C ASP A 237 -35.74 10.93 9.71
N THR A 238 -36.09 11.64 10.79
CA THR A 238 -37.45 12.19 10.96
C THR A 238 -37.69 13.45 10.14
N ARG A 239 -36.62 14.09 9.64
CA ARG A 239 -36.69 15.25 8.75
C ARG A 239 -36.92 14.78 7.30
N PRO A 240 -37.50 15.62 6.43
CA PRO A 240 -37.52 15.35 5.00
C PRO A 240 -36.09 15.15 4.47
N VAL A 241 -35.86 14.11 3.68
CA VAL A 241 -34.57 13.81 3.06
C VAL A 241 -34.66 14.08 1.56
N ALA A 242 -33.68 14.81 1.01
CA ALA A 242 -33.54 15.03 -0.42
C ALA A 242 -32.19 14.45 -0.88
N VAL A 243 -32.25 13.47 -1.78
CA VAL A 243 -31.06 12.80 -2.31
C VAL A 243 -30.79 13.27 -3.74
N ARG A 244 -29.54 13.63 -4.03
CA ARG A 244 -29.11 14.03 -5.37
C ARG A 244 -27.74 13.49 -5.71
N ARG A 245 -27.49 13.29 -6.99
CA ARG A 245 -26.15 13.01 -7.49
C ARG A 245 -25.32 14.28 -7.43
N ALA A 246 -24.06 14.17 -7.02
CA ALA A 246 -23.09 15.23 -7.23
C ALA A 246 -23.03 15.52 -8.73
N ALA A 247 -23.04 16.79 -9.11
CA ALA A 247 -22.72 17.15 -10.48
C ALA A 247 -21.36 16.53 -10.81
N ARG A 248 -21.28 15.69 -11.85
CA ARG A 248 -19.99 15.21 -12.36
C ARG A 248 -19.12 16.47 -12.54
N PRO A 249 -17.94 16.57 -11.91
CA PRO A 249 -17.04 17.66 -12.24
C PRO A 249 -16.87 17.62 -13.74
N GLY A 250 -17.31 18.69 -14.41
CA GLY A 250 -17.37 18.75 -15.86
C GLY A 250 -16.02 18.31 -16.39
N ARG A 251 -16.03 17.31 -17.28
CA ARG A 251 -14.91 17.03 -18.17
C ARG A 251 -14.56 18.38 -18.79
N MET A 252 -13.47 19.01 -18.34
CA MET A 252 -12.95 20.22 -18.98
C MET A 252 -12.78 19.84 -20.44
N THR A 253 -13.72 20.26 -21.27
CA THR A 253 -13.53 20.34 -22.70
C THR A 253 -12.36 21.30 -22.84
N SER A 254 -11.17 20.77 -23.16
CA SER A 254 -10.03 21.57 -23.55
C SER A 254 -10.43 22.28 -24.84
N GLY A 255 -11.01 23.46 -24.67
CA GLY A 255 -11.30 24.44 -25.69
C GLY A 255 -9.97 24.87 -26.27
N ARG A 256 -9.69 24.29 -27.43
CA ARG A 256 -8.87 24.79 -28.53
C ARG A 256 -8.85 26.33 -28.55
N THR A 257 -7.67 26.91 -28.35
CA THR A 257 -7.33 28.25 -28.87
C THR A 257 -6.26 28.07 -29.92
N ALA A 258 -6.58 28.59 -31.11
CA ALA A 258 -5.68 28.77 -32.24
C ALA A 258 -4.58 29.79 -31.91
#